data_AF-A0A955AGK1-F1
#
_entry.id   AF-A0A955AGK1-F1
#
_cell.length_a   1.000
_cell.length_b   1.000
_cell.length_c   1.000
_cell.angle_alpha   90.00
_cell.angle_beta   90.00
_cell.angle_gamma   90.00
#
_symmetry.space_group_name_H-M   'P 1'
#
loop_
_entity.id
_entity.type
_entity.pdbx_description
1 polymer ?
#
loop_
_entity_poly.entity_id
_entity_poly.type
_entity_poly.pdbx_seq_one_letter_code
_entity_poly.pdbx_strand_id
1 'polypeptide(L)'
;MSALCNMFRSAPICLRWLLLLFAFLGGGMVAQAESLRVMTYNIWVGGRAGGYPLADTAAVIAAANPDIVGLQEQSGAARQLAEILEMNVHVTNNDIAYLTRFPIEGTSADGIRVRTGLDSHANVFNIHYAAYPYGPYDLRDDPSLTEASLVATAVATRGAATTNTLAAMQIALESGEPTFLLGDFNEPSHLDWTNEAADAGLHFGATVAWPTSQSIVDAGLTDSFRAVWPDEVSRPAETWTPGYPAPNLSADEVHDRIDLIYHAGDGVAALQAEVVGESLAHADIVVAPYPSDHRAVVVTFEVPTAGPLPLLGDVNLDGAVNAADASLIQQHWLQRFDEGNVISYQAGDLNRDGVVDLFDVNLFQTGLVTYNNTTGGVTVPEPAGWSVMLMAWLTVCVARGVRRRRHVIWN
;
A
#
# COMPACT_ATOMS: atom_id res chain seq x y z
N MET A 1 -24.50 51.74 15.88
CA MET A 1 -24.90 51.43 17.27
C MET A 1 -25.97 52.41 17.75
N SER A 2 -27.26 52.17 17.46
CA SER A 2 -28.40 52.70 18.28
C SER A 2 -29.81 52.27 17.81
N ALA A 3 -29.97 51.40 16.80
CA ALA A 3 -31.31 50.97 16.34
C ALA A 3 -31.62 49.46 16.48
N LEU A 4 -30.66 48.64 16.93
CA LEU A 4 -30.84 47.18 17.12
C LEU A 4 -31.13 46.77 18.58
N CYS A 5 -31.20 47.73 19.51
CA CYS A 5 -31.30 47.43 20.95
C CYS A 5 -32.75 47.34 21.50
N ASN A 6 -33.77 47.64 20.70
CA ASN A 6 -35.15 47.75 21.22
C ASN A 6 -36.13 46.64 20.79
N MET A 7 -35.67 45.57 20.14
CA MET A 7 -36.53 44.46 19.71
C MET A 7 -36.38 43.18 20.55
N PHE A 8 -35.83 43.27 21.76
CA PHE A 8 -35.54 42.12 22.65
C PHE A 8 -36.23 42.18 24.02
N ARG A 9 -37.46 42.68 24.10
CA ARG A 9 -38.19 42.71 25.39
C ARG A 9 -39.51 41.94 25.44
N SER A 10 -39.93 41.23 24.39
CA SER A 10 -41.27 40.61 24.41
C SER A 10 -41.41 39.34 23.56
N ALA A 11 -40.55 38.33 23.74
CA ALA A 11 -40.78 36.99 23.20
C ALA A 11 -40.54 35.90 24.26
N PRO A 12 -41.43 34.89 24.39
CA PRO A 12 -41.36 33.90 25.45
C PRO A 12 -40.18 32.93 25.29
N ILE A 13 -39.70 32.43 26.44
CA ILE A 13 -38.47 31.66 26.67
C ILE A 13 -38.35 30.35 25.83
N CYS A 14 -39.43 29.89 25.19
CA CYS A 14 -39.44 28.63 24.43
C CYS A 14 -38.83 28.69 23.01
N LEU A 15 -38.46 29.87 22.48
CA LEU A 15 -37.86 29.96 21.14
C LEU A 15 -36.32 30.10 21.15
N ARG A 16 -35.69 30.06 22.34
CA ARG A 16 -34.22 30.13 22.48
C ARG A 16 -33.53 28.76 22.44
N TRP A 17 -34.30 27.68 22.50
CA TRP A 17 -33.79 26.30 22.45
C TRP A 17 -33.95 25.64 21.08
N LEU A 18 -34.68 26.26 20.13
CA LEU A 18 -34.86 25.70 18.78
C LEU A 18 -33.77 26.11 17.77
N LEU A 19 -32.88 27.04 18.12
CA LEU A 19 -31.79 27.51 17.25
C LEU A 19 -30.40 26.98 17.65
N LEU A 20 -30.31 26.16 18.70
CA LEU A 20 -29.12 25.38 19.03
C LEU A 20 -29.19 23.92 18.53
N LEU A 21 -30.27 23.54 17.86
CA LEU A 21 -30.47 22.20 17.28
C LEU A 21 -30.22 22.14 15.77
N PHE A 22 -29.81 23.24 15.14
CA PHE A 22 -29.50 23.31 13.70
C PHE A 22 -28.05 23.74 13.38
N ALA A 23 -27.16 23.71 14.38
CA ALA A 23 -25.73 24.00 14.18
C ALA A 23 -24.83 22.76 14.33
N PHE A 24 -25.40 21.55 14.35
CA PHE A 24 -24.66 20.27 14.44
C PHE A 24 -25.03 19.28 13.30
N LEU A 25 -25.43 19.80 12.14
CA LEU A 25 -25.67 19.00 10.92
C LEU A 25 -24.81 19.47 9.73
N GLY A 26 -23.65 20.06 10.03
CA GLY A 26 -22.68 20.51 9.02
C GLY A 26 -21.24 20.21 9.43
N GLY A 27 -21.03 19.24 10.33
CA GLY A 27 -19.73 18.61 10.42
C GLY A 27 -19.56 17.79 9.15
N GLY A 28 -19.02 18.39 8.10
CA GLY A 28 -18.41 17.59 7.05
C GLY A 28 -17.48 16.61 7.75
N MET A 29 -17.61 15.32 7.45
CA MET A 29 -16.58 14.36 7.81
C MET A 29 -15.29 14.95 7.27
N VAL A 30 -14.45 15.48 8.15
CA VAL A 30 -13.06 15.73 7.80
C VAL A 30 -12.56 14.31 7.54
N ALA A 31 -12.28 14.00 6.28
CA ALA A 31 -11.62 12.76 5.93
C ALA A 31 -10.40 12.65 6.85
N GLN A 32 -10.42 11.68 7.77
CA GLN A 32 -9.31 11.43 8.64
C GLN A 32 -8.24 10.78 7.75
N ALA A 33 -7.15 11.49 7.47
CA ALA A 33 -6.03 10.93 6.74
C ALA A 33 -5.52 9.67 7.44
N GLU A 34 -5.50 8.55 6.72
CA GLU A 34 -4.77 7.36 7.16
C GLU A 34 -3.34 7.41 6.64
N SER A 35 -2.43 6.83 7.41
CA SER A 35 -1.05 6.65 6.99
C SER A 35 -0.90 5.32 6.25
N LEU A 36 -0.29 5.34 5.08
CA LEU A 36 0.07 4.15 4.31
C LEU A 36 1.59 3.96 4.29
N ARG A 37 2.11 2.84 4.79
CA ARG A 37 3.56 2.54 4.75
C ARG A 37 3.89 1.65 3.55
N VAL A 38 4.69 2.16 2.63
CA VAL A 38 5.11 1.46 1.41
C VAL A 38 6.62 1.24 1.43
N MET A 39 7.05 0.02 1.12
CA MET A 39 8.44 -0.42 1.17
C MET A 39 8.88 -1.01 -0.17
N THR A 40 10.14 -0.78 -0.55
CA THR A 40 10.84 -1.54 -1.59
C THR A 40 12.03 -2.27 -1.00
N TYR A 41 12.26 -3.50 -1.45
CA TYR A 41 13.37 -4.30 -0.96
C TYR A 41 13.86 -5.34 -1.99
N ASN A 42 15.06 -5.15 -2.52
CA ASN A 42 15.78 -6.20 -3.22
C ASN A 42 16.30 -7.19 -2.16
N ILE A 43 15.80 -8.44 -2.22
CA ILE A 43 16.03 -9.43 -1.16
C ILE A 43 17.15 -10.41 -1.48
N TRP A 44 17.91 -10.21 -2.56
CA TRP A 44 19.09 -11.00 -2.91
C TRP A 44 18.87 -12.53 -2.77
N VAL A 45 17.91 -13.06 -3.54
CA VAL A 45 17.51 -14.47 -3.50
C VAL A 45 16.92 -14.89 -2.14
N GLY A 46 16.19 -13.98 -1.48
CA GLY A 46 15.62 -14.18 -0.14
C GLY A 46 16.68 -14.39 0.94
N GLY A 47 17.81 -13.70 0.81
CA GLY A 47 18.99 -13.75 1.67
C GLY A 47 19.90 -14.96 1.46
N ARG A 48 19.49 -15.91 0.60
CA ARG A 48 20.24 -17.15 0.38
C ARG A 48 21.57 -16.91 -0.32
N ALA A 49 21.67 -15.87 -1.15
CA ALA A 49 22.93 -15.50 -1.80
C ALA A 49 24.00 -15.08 -0.77
N GLY A 50 23.58 -14.46 0.34
CA GLY A 50 24.44 -14.14 1.49
C GLY A 50 24.59 -15.27 2.52
N GLY A 51 23.94 -16.41 2.31
CA GLY A 51 23.93 -17.54 3.26
C GLY A 51 22.97 -17.37 4.45
N TYR A 52 22.02 -16.45 4.37
CA TYR A 52 21.06 -16.18 5.44
C TYR A 52 19.77 -17.00 5.29
N PRO A 53 19.13 -17.39 6.40
CA PRO A 53 17.79 -17.96 6.38
C PRO A 53 16.75 -16.92 5.98
N LEU A 54 15.67 -17.37 5.33
CA LEU A 54 14.57 -16.49 4.91
C LEU A 54 13.91 -15.72 6.07
N ALA A 55 13.98 -16.26 7.29
CA ALA A 55 13.48 -15.60 8.49
C ALA A 55 14.16 -14.26 8.77
N ASP A 56 15.43 -14.09 8.37
CA ASP A 56 16.15 -12.82 8.54
C ASP A 56 15.59 -11.76 7.57
N THR A 57 15.27 -12.14 6.33
CA THR A 57 14.56 -11.26 5.38
C THR A 57 13.18 -10.88 5.91
N ALA A 58 12.44 -11.82 6.50
CA ALA A 58 11.16 -11.52 7.13
C ALA A 58 11.33 -10.56 8.32
N ALA A 59 12.41 -10.67 9.11
CA ALA A 59 12.69 -9.76 10.22
C ALA A 59 12.94 -8.32 9.75
N VAL A 60 13.59 -8.13 8.60
CA VAL A 60 13.77 -6.80 7.98
C VAL A 60 12.42 -6.18 7.64
N ILE A 61 11.56 -6.93 6.94
CA ILE A 61 10.22 -6.46 6.57
C ILE A 61 9.37 -6.19 7.82
N ALA A 62 9.40 -7.08 8.81
CA ALA A 62 8.65 -6.91 10.06
C ALA A 62 9.11 -5.68 10.86
N ALA A 63 10.41 -5.41 10.92
CA ALA A 63 10.97 -4.25 11.62
C ALA A 63 10.52 -2.92 10.99
N ALA A 64 10.40 -2.89 9.65
CA ALA A 64 9.90 -1.72 8.92
C ALA A 64 8.38 -1.53 9.05
N ASN A 65 7.65 -2.59 9.43
CA ASN A 65 6.20 -2.63 9.58
C ASN A 65 5.42 -2.00 8.41
N PRO A 66 5.69 -2.40 7.14
CA PRO A 66 5.03 -1.85 5.98
C PRO A 66 3.63 -2.43 5.80
N ASP A 67 2.76 -1.68 5.13
CA ASP A 67 1.47 -2.17 4.68
C ASP A 67 1.54 -2.75 3.27
N ILE A 68 2.46 -2.26 2.45
CA ILE A 68 2.73 -2.71 1.08
C ILE A 68 4.25 -2.84 0.89
N VAL A 69 4.70 -3.95 0.27
CA VAL A 69 6.10 -4.21 -0.05
C VAL A 69 6.23 -4.63 -1.51
N GLY A 70 7.11 -3.99 -2.26
CA GLY A 70 7.64 -4.54 -3.51
C GLY A 70 8.95 -5.27 -3.25
N LEU A 71 9.03 -6.51 -3.72
CA LEU A 71 10.23 -7.36 -3.63
C LEU A 71 10.88 -7.48 -5.01
N GLN A 72 12.21 -7.40 -5.05
CA GLN A 72 13.05 -7.74 -6.20
C GLN A 72 13.96 -8.93 -5.85
N GLU A 73 14.47 -9.66 -6.86
CA GLU A 73 15.26 -10.89 -6.70
C GLU A 73 14.62 -11.99 -5.84
N GLN A 74 13.28 -12.05 -5.82
CA GLN A 74 12.59 -12.90 -4.86
C GLN A 74 12.88 -14.40 -5.02
N SER A 75 13.16 -14.89 -6.23
CA SER A 75 13.66 -16.25 -6.51
C SER A 75 12.90 -17.41 -5.81
N GLY A 76 11.57 -17.29 -5.73
CA GLY A 76 10.66 -18.24 -5.08
C GLY A 76 10.39 -17.97 -3.59
N ALA A 77 10.98 -16.94 -2.99
CA ALA A 77 10.85 -16.62 -1.57
C ALA A 77 9.52 -15.95 -1.21
N ALA A 78 8.90 -15.21 -2.14
CA ALA A 78 7.80 -14.29 -1.82
C ALA A 78 6.61 -14.97 -1.12
N ARG A 79 6.20 -16.17 -1.55
CA ARG A 79 5.06 -16.89 -0.92
C ARG A 79 5.36 -17.30 0.53
N GLN A 80 6.58 -17.76 0.79
CA GLN A 80 6.99 -18.13 2.14
C GLN A 80 7.12 -16.91 3.05
N LEU A 81 7.60 -15.78 2.52
CA LEU A 81 7.60 -14.51 3.26
C LEU A 81 6.18 -14.07 3.61
N ALA A 82 5.25 -14.17 2.66
CA ALA A 82 3.84 -13.84 2.86
C ALA A 82 3.20 -14.70 3.98
N GLU A 83 3.51 -16.00 4.02
CA GLU A 83 3.07 -16.91 5.08
C GLU A 83 3.65 -16.52 6.46
N ILE A 84 4.94 -16.18 6.53
CA ILE A 84 5.60 -15.77 7.79
C ILE A 84 5.04 -14.44 8.31
N LEU A 85 4.77 -13.50 7.40
CA LEU A 85 4.35 -12.13 7.73
C LEU A 85 2.83 -11.97 7.77
N GLU A 86 2.07 -13.02 7.46
CA GLU A 86 0.61 -13.02 7.36
C GLU A 86 0.07 -11.95 6.39
N MET A 87 0.74 -11.81 5.24
CA MET A 87 0.39 -10.83 4.19
C MET A 87 -0.19 -11.52 2.96
N ASN A 88 -1.02 -10.79 2.20
CA ASN A 88 -1.40 -11.19 0.85
C ASN A 88 -0.19 -11.10 -0.08
N VAL A 89 -0.15 -11.94 -1.11
CA VAL A 89 0.98 -11.99 -2.06
C VAL A 89 0.52 -12.05 -3.50
N HIS A 90 1.19 -11.27 -4.35
CA HIS A 90 1.15 -11.42 -5.80
C HIS A 90 2.57 -11.64 -6.31
N VAL A 91 2.79 -12.73 -7.06
CA VAL A 91 4.07 -13.03 -7.69
C VAL A 91 3.92 -12.81 -9.19
N THR A 92 4.63 -11.82 -9.73
CA THR A 92 4.60 -11.51 -11.16
C THR A 92 5.48 -12.47 -11.95
N ASN A 93 6.71 -12.69 -11.47
CA ASN A 93 7.68 -13.58 -12.09
C ASN A 93 8.71 -14.06 -11.03
N ASN A 94 9.80 -14.69 -11.44
CA ASN A 94 10.83 -15.20 -10.50
C ASN A 94 11.62 -14.08 -9.78
N ASP A 95 11.44 -12.84 -10.18
CA ASP A 95 12.23 -11.69 -9.72
C ASP A 95 11.36 -10.71 -8.92
N ILE A 96 10.20 -10.32 -9.47
CA ILE A 96 9.28 -9.35 -8.88
C ILE A 96 8.11 -10.02 -8.16
N ALA A 97 7.83 -9.54 -6.95
CA ALA A 97 6.63 -9.86 -6.20
C ALA A 97 6.16 -8.68 -5.33
N TYR A 98 4.95 -8.81 -4.80
CA TYR A 98 4.32 -7.85 -3.91
C TYR A 98 3.79 -8.57 -2.67
N LEU A 99 4.00 -7.96 -1.50
CA LEU A 99 3.33 -8.34 -0.26
C LEU A 99 2.46 -7.18 0.20
N THR A 100 1.26 -7.45 0.72
CA THR A 100 0.40 -6.38 1.24
C THR A 100 -0.56 -6.88 2.32
N ARG A 101 -0.87 -6.03 3.29
CA ARG A 101 -1.95 -6.29 4.28
C ARG A 101 -3.34 -6.16 3.68
N PHE A 102 -3.44 -5.45 2.57
CA PHE A 102 -4.71 -5.13 1.91
C PHE A 102 -5.12 -6.21 0.90
N PRO A 103 -6.42 -6.36 0.63
CA PRO A 103 -6.91 -7.16 -0.49
C PRO A 103 -6.36 -6.65 -1.82
N ILE A 104 -5.90 -7.58 -2.66
CA ILE A 104 -5.48 -7.30 -4.04
C ILE A 104 -6.69 -7.50 -4.94
N GLU A 105 -7.14 -6.44 -5.60
CA GLU A 105 -8.35 -6.45 -6.44
C GLU A 105 -8.05 -6.32 -7.94
N GLY A 106 -6.85 -5.89 -8.28
CA GLY A 106 -6.38 -5.80 -9.65
C GLY A 106 -4.93 -6.23 -9.77
N THR A 107 -4.61 -6.86 -10.89
CA THR A 107 -3.23 -7.25 -11.24
C THR A 107 -3.00 -6.98 -12.71
N SER A 108 -1.83 -6.44 -13.04
CA SER A 108 -1.32 -6.33 -14.41
C SER A 108 0.03 -7.05 -14.51
N ALA A 109 0.67 -6.98 -15.68
CA ALA A 109 2.05 -7.47 -15.82
C ALA A 109 3.04 -6.70 -14.93
N ASP A 110 2.74 -5.43 -14.62
CA ASP A 110 3.69 -4.48 -14.04
C ASP A 110 3.27 -3.92 -12.68
N GLY A 111 2.07 -4.27 -12.19
CA GLY A 111 1.53 -3.68 -10.97
C GLY A 111 0.35 -4.42 -10.35
N ILE A 112 0.00 -3.99 -9.15
CA ILE A 112 -1.20 -4.41 -8.42
C ILE A 112 -2.05 -3.18 -8.06
N ARG A 113 -3.36 -3.39 -7.95
CA ARG A 113 -4.28 -2.43 -7.35
C ARG A 113 -4.83 -3.03 -6.06
N VAL A 114 -4.58 -2.35 -4.95
CA VAL A 114 -4.95 -2.80 -3.60
C VAL A 114 -6.06 -1.93 -3.05
N ARG A 115 -6.96 -2.53 -2.26
CA ARG A 115 -8.06 -1.82 -1.62
C ARG A 115 -7.63 -1.36 -0.22
N THR A 116 -7.31 -0.07 -0.08
CA THR A 116 -6.81 0.55 1.17
C THR A 116 -7.93 1.02 2.10
N GLY A 117 -9.13 1.25 1.56
CA GLY A 117 -10.33 1.63 2.30
C GLY A 117 -11.59 1.16 1.60
N LEU A 118 -12.76 1.55 2.10
CA LEU A 118 -14.05 1.11 1.53
C LEU A 118 -14.19 1.43 0.04
N ASP A 119 -13.89 2.66 -0.33
CA ASP A 119 -13.87 3.18 -1.70
C ASP A 119 -12.52 3.87 -1.94
N SER A 120 -11.44 3.27 -1.45
CA SER A 120 -10.09 3.80 -1.59
C SER A 120 -9.14 2.71 -2.05
N HIS A 121 -8.35 3.05 -3.06
CA HIS A 121 -7.43 2.14 -3.72
C HIS A 121 -6.04 2.77 -3.81
N ALA A 122 -5.03 1.92 -3.90
CA ALA A 122 -3.70 2.32 -4.29
C ALA A 122 -3.19 1.44 -5.42
N ASN A 123 -2.57 2.07 -6.42
CA ASN A 123 -1.89 1.41 -7.51
C ASN A 123 -0.40 1.31 -7.18
N VAL A 124 0.19 0.12 -7.32
CA VAL A 124 1.58 -0.13 -6.92
C VAL A 124 2.27 -0.85 -8.07
N PHE A 125 3.34 -0.24 -8.57
CA PHE A 125 4.20 -0.76 -9.61
C PHE A 125 5.58 -1.06 -9.03
N ASN A 126 6.12 -2.22 -9.36
CA ASN A 126 7.40 -2.69 -8.85
C ASN A 126 8.34 -3.06 -10.00
N ILE A 127 9.54 -2.51 -10.00
CA ILE A 127 10.54 -2.72 -11.05
C ILE A 127 11.86 -3.28 -10.51
N HIS A 128 12.58 -3.93 -11.40
CA HIS A 128 13.99 -4.27 -11.25
C HIS A 128 14.63 -4.10 -12.62
N TYR A 129 15.37 -3.01 -12.80
CA TYR A 129 15.97 -2.68 -14.09
C TYR A 129 17.33 -3.33 -14.28
N ALA A 130 17.81 -3.36 -15.52
CA ALA A 130 19.09 -3.98 -15.87
C ALA A 130 20.23 -3.38 -15.04
N ALA A 131 21.04 -4.23 -14.40
CA ALA A 131 22.16 -3.80 -13.57
C ALA A 131 23.31 -3.17 -14.36
N TYR A 132 23.61 -3.70 -15.56
CA TYR A 132 24.79 -3.31 -16.32
C TYR A 132 24.47 -2.86 -17.74
N PRO A 133 25.28 -1.94 -18.29
CA PRO A 133 26.36 -1.18 -17.63
C PRO A 133 25.88 -0.24 -16.51
N TYR A 134 26.73 -0.01 -15.51
CA TYR A 134 26.44 0.80 -14.33
C TYR A 134 27.35 2.03 -14.29
N GLY A 135 26.78 3.19 -14.61
CA GLY A 135 27.54 4.42 -14.85
C GLY A 135 28.43 4.87 -13.68
N PRO A 136 28.02 4.76 -12.41
CA PRO A 136 28.88 5.10 -11.28
C PRO A 136 30.16 4.24 -11.21
N TYR A 137 30.08 2.93 -11.50
CA TYR A 137 31.28 2.08 -11.62
C TYR A 137 32.12 2.47 -12.82
N ASP A 138 31.49 2.71 -13.97
CA ASP A 138 32.20 3.11 -15.18
C ASP A 138 32.99 4.43 -14.96
N LEU A 139 32.42 5.40 -14.23
CA LEU A 139 33.07 6.67 -13.91
C LEU A 139 34.19 6.52 -12.89
N ARG A 140 34.02 5.67 -11.86
CA ARG A 140 35.10 5.35 -10.91
C ARG A 140 36.31 4.76 -11.66
N ASP A 141 36.04 3.85 -12.59
CA ASP A 141 37.07 3.10 -13.32
C ASP A 141 37.71 3.92 -14.45
N ASP A 142 36.95 4.82 -15.08
CA ASP A 142 37.42 5.79 -16.06
C ASP A 142 36.91 7.22 -15.76
N PRO A 143 37.68 8.00 -14.98
CA PRO A 143 37.33 9.39 -14.66
C PRO A 143 37.32 10.36 -15.86
N SER A 144 37.68 9.89 -17.06
CA SER A 144 37.60 10.71 -18.29
C SER A 144 36.23 10.70 -18.95
N LEU A 145 35.31 9.83 -18.50
CA LEU A 145 33.94 9.78 -18.97
C LEU A 145 33.22 11.10 -18.69
N THR A 146 32.42 11.53 -19.66
CA THR A 146 31.60 12.73 -19.55
C THR A 146 30.19 12.39 -19.08
N GLU A 147 29.50 13.35 -18.48
CA GLU A 147 28.06 13.23 -18.19
C GLU A 147 27.27 12.78 -19.41
N ALA A 148 27.52 13.39 -20.58
CA ALA A 148 26.82 13.05 -21.81
C ALA A 148 27.01 11.57 -22.23
N SER A 149 28.20 11.00 -22.03
CA SER A 149 28.43 9.58 -22.29
C SER A 149 27.75 8.67 -21.28
N LEU A 150 27.74 9.04 -19.99
CA LEU A 150 27.06 8.28 -18.94
C LEU A 150 25.54 8.26 -19.17
N VAL A 151 24.96 9.43 -19.47
CA VAL A 151 23.53 9.56 -19.81
C VAL A 151 23.19 8.74 -21.05
N ALA A 152 24.00 8.80 -22.11
CA ALA A 152 23.75 8.02 -23.33
C ALA A 152 23.75 6.51 -23.06
N THR A 153 24.69 6.03 -22.24
CA THR A 153 24.76 4.63 -21.81
C THR A 153 23.55 4.24 -20.95
N ALA A 154 23.16 5.08 -20.00
CA ALA A 154 21.98 4.87 -19.17
C ALA A 154 20.69 4.79 -20.01
N VAL A 155 20.48 5.71 -20.96
CA VAL A 155 19.34 5.67 -21.90
C VAL A 155 19.35 4.39 -22.72
N ALA A 156 20.50 3.97 -23.25
CA ALA A 156 20.62 2.74 -24.03
C ALA A 156 20.32 1.47 -23.20
N THR A 157 20.60 1.52 -21.90
CA THR A 157 20.46 0.37 -20.99
C THR A 157 19.03 0.26 -20.44
N ARG A 158 18.44 1.37 -19.97
CA ARG A 158 17.18 1.38 -19.20
C ARG A 158 16.06 2.19 -19.85
N GLY A 159 16.36 3.09 -20.79
CA GLY A 159 15.37 4.04 -21.33
C GLY A 159 14.12 3.39 -21.95
N ALA A 160 14.27 2.25 -22.64
CA ALA A 160 13.13 1.52 -23.18
C ALA A 160 12.26 0.89 -22.06
N ALA A 161 12.89 0.34 -21.03
CA ALA A 161 12.19 -0.22 -19.86
C ALA A 161 11.44 0.89 -19.10
N THR A 162 12.09 2.02 -18.84
CA THR A 162 11.47 3.21 -18.23
C THR A 162 10.26 3.69 -19.02
N THR A 163 10.39 3.80 -20.34
CA THR A 163 9.28 4.20 -21.23
C THR A 163 8.09 3.24 -21.13
N ASN A 164 8.36 1.93 -21.13
CA ASN A 164 7.30 0.92 -21.05
C ASN A 164 6.62 0.93 -19.68
N THR A 165 7.37 1.09 -18.59
CA THR A 165 6.82 1.24 -17.24
C THR A 165 5.88 2.43 -17.15
N LEU A 166 6.32 3.62 -17.61
CA LEU A 166 5.48 4.82 -17.58
C LEU A 166 4.22 4.67 -18.44
N ALA A 167 4.31 4.00 -19.59
CA ALA A 167 3.15 3.69 -20.42
C ALA A 167 2.17 2.74 -19.71
N ALA A 168 2.67 1.71 -19.01
CA ALA A 168 1.84 0.79 -18.22
C ALA A 168 1.14 1.50 -17.05
N MET A 169 1.76 2.55 -16.50
CA MET A 169 1.24 3.34 -15.39
C MET A 169 0.22 4.39 -15.80
N GLN A 170 0.10 4.72 -17.09
CA GLN A 170 -0.68 5.87 -17.56
C GLN A 170 -2.11 5.90 -17.01
N ILE A 171 -2.82 4.78 -17.04
CA ILE A 171 -4.20 4.69 -16.53
C ILE A 171 -4.26 4.99 -15.04
N ALA A 172 -3.31 4.50 -14.25
CA ALA A 172 -3.25 4.75 -12.81
C ALA A 172 -2.93 6.23 -12.52
N LEU A 173 -1.96 6.81 -13.24
CA LEU A 173 -1.59 8.22 -13.08
C LEU A 173 -2.73 9.18 -13.45
N GLU A 174 -3.53 8.85 -14.47
CA GLU A 174 -4.69 9.65 -14.90
C GLU A 174 -5.90 9.51 -13.95
N SER A 175 -5.93 8.49 -13.09
CA SER A 175 -7.09 8.22 -12.22
C SER A 175 -7.20 9.16 -11.02
N GLY A 176 -6.10 9.80 -10.62
CA GLY A 176 -6.01 10.57 -9.37
C GLY A 176 -5.88 9.71 -8.11
N GLU A 177 -5.97 8.38 -8.21
CA GLU A 177 -5.74 7.45 -7.09
C GLU A 177 -4.27 7.46 -6.64
N PRO A 178 -4.01 7.23 -5.34
CA PRO A 178 -2.66 6.98 -4.85
C PRO A 178 -1.92 5.96 -5.72
N THR A 179 -0.81 6.40 -6.31
CA THR A 179 -0.03 5.59 -7.24
C THR A 179 1.43 5.63 -6.84
N PHE A 180 2.04 4.44 -6.70
CA PHE A 180 3.41 4.27 -6.28
C PHE A 180 4.19 3.50 -7.33
N LEU A 181 5.38 3.98 -7.69
CA LEU A 181 6.38 3.24 -8.45
C LEU A 181 7.59 3.04 -7.55
N LEU A 182 7.96 1.79 -7.34
CA LEU A 182 9.04 1.43 -6.44
C LEU A 182 9.92 0.35 -7.07
N GLY A 183 11.13 0.16 -6.55
CA GLY A 183 11.99 -0.91 -7.00
C GLY A 183 13.47 -0.61 -6.92
N ASP A 184 14.25 -1.54 -7.47
CA ASP A 184 15.68 -1.37 -7.75
C ASP A 184 15.84 -0.85 -9.19
N PHE A 185 16.19 0.43 -9.29
CA PHE A 185 16.33 1.12 -10.57
C PHE A 185 17.67 0.81 -11.25
N ASN A 186 18.64 0.26 -10.52
CA ASN A 186 20.00 0.06 -10.99
C ASN A 186 20.60 1.33 -11.65
N GLU A 187 20.16 2.50 -11.21
CA GLU A 187 20.59 3.82 -11.66
C GLU A 187 20.29 4.82 -10.52
N PRO A 188 21.24 5.70 -10.15
CA PRO A 188 21.00 6.67 -9.08
C PRO A 188 19.94 7.71 -9.46
N SER A 189 19.44 8.45 -8.47
CA SER A 189 18.56 9.59 -8.73
C SER A 189 19.35 10.80 -9.25
N HIS A 190 18.81 11.52 -10.23
CA HIS A 190 19.32 12.83 -10.66
C HIS A 190 19.28 13.86 -9.52
N LEU A 191 18.47 13.62 -8.49
CA LEU A 191 18.39 14.44 -7.27
C LEU A 191 19.51 14.13 -6.26
N ASP A 192 20.34 13.12 -6.52
CA ASP A 192 21.48 12.77 -5.66
C ASP A 192 22.82 13.20 -6.28
N TRP A 193 22.90 13.18 -7.62
CA TRP A 193 24.10 13.56 -8.38
C TRP A 193 24.08 15.05 -8.82
N THR A 194 23.98 15.93 -7.83
CA THR A 194 23.84 17.40 -7.97
C THR A 194 25.17 18.14 -7.89
N ASN A 195 25.18 19.45 -8.17
CA ASN A 195 26.35 20.29 -7.95
C ASN A 195 26.74 20.33 -6.47
N GLU A 196 25.76 20.42 -5.58
CA GLU A 196 25.95 20.48 -4.13
C GLU A 196 26.58 19.18 -3.59
N ALA A 197 26.14 18.02 -4.07
CA ALA A 197 26.76 16.73 -3.76
C ALA A 197 28.20 16.63 -4.30
N ALA A 198 28.41 17.07 -5.55
CA ALA A 198 29.74 17.10 -6.15
C ALA A 198 30.71 18.02 -5.37
N ASP A 199 30.27 19.22 -5.00
CA ASP A 199 31.05 20.20 -4.21
C ASP A 199 31.35 19.68 -2.80
N ALA A 200 30.47 18.84 -2.24
CA ALA A 200 30.69 18.14 -0.97
C ALA A 200 31.64 16.94 -1.07
N GLY A 201 32.11 16.60 -2.28
CA GLY A 201 33.03 15.49 -2.54
C GLY A 201 32.35 14.13 -2.68
N LEU A 202 31.02 14.09 -2.83
CA LEU A 202 30.27 12.87 -3.18
C LEU A 202 30.40 12.60 -4.69
N HIS A 203 30.07 11.37 -5.10
CA HIS A 203 29.94 10.98 -6.51
C HIS A 203 31.15 11.36 -7.38
N PHE A 204 32.36 11.22 -6.82
CA PHE A 204 33.63 11.56 -7.47
C PHE A 204 33.75 13.04 -7.90
N GLY A 205 32.99 13.94 -7.29
CA GLY A 205 32.91 15.35 -7.68
C GLY A 205 32.23 15.56 -9.03
N ALA A 206 31.40 14.61 -9.47
CA ALA A 206 30.70 14.66 -10.75
C ALA A 206 29.19 14.89 -10.56
N THR A 207 28.58 15.49 -11.58
CA THR A 207 27.14 15.65 -11.71
C THR A 207 26.66 14.83 -12.88
N VAL A 208 25.53 14.14 -12.71
CA VAL A 208 24.90 13.38 -13.79
C VAL A 208 23.38 13.49 -13.68
N ALA A 209 22.76 14.08 -14.69
CA ALA A 209 21.30 14.06 -14.86
C ALA A 209 20.83 12.66 -15.29
N TRP A 210 20.80 11.72 -14.35
CA TRP A 210 20.39 10.33 -14.58
C TRP A 210 19.01 10.25 -15.26
N PRO A 211 18.93 9.70 -16.49
CA PRO A 211 17.75 9.85 -17.36
C PRO A 211 16.52 9.10 -16.86
N THR A 212 16.69 7.99 -16.14
CA THR A 212 15.58 7.17 -15.65
C THR A 212 14.78 7.93 -14.62
N SER A 213 15.46 8.43 -13.58
CA SER A 213 14.82 9.20 -12.51
C SER A 213 14.25 10.53 -13.00
N GLN A 214 14.92 11.21 -13.94
CA GLN A 214 14.40 12.43 -14.55
C GLN A 214 13.08 12.17 -15.31
N SER A 215 13.05 11.11 -16.13
CA SER A 215 11.85 10.76 -16.92
C SER A 215 10.63 10.45 -16.04
N ILE A 216 10.85 9.88 -14.86
CA ILE A 216 9.78 9.56 -13.89
C ILE A 216 9.21 10.83 -13.28
N VAL A 217 10.06 11.80 -12.92
CA VAL A 217 9.61 13.10 -12.42
C VAL A 217 8.90 13.90 -13.51
N ASP A 218 9.41 13.88 -14.75
CA ASP A 218 8.77 14.53 -15.90
C ASP A 218 7.38 13.93 -16.22
N ALA A 219 7.15 12.66 -15.85
CA ALA A 219 5.85 12.00 -15.96
C ALA A 219 4.86 12.38 -14.83
N GLY A 220 5.25 13.27 -13.91
CA GLY A 220 4.39 13.79 -12.85
C GLY A 220 4.48 13.04 -11.52
N LEU A 221 5.45 12.14 -11.36
CA LEU A 221 5.71 11.49 -10.08
C LEU A 221 6.71 12.30 -9.24
N THR A 222 6.67 12.11 -7.93
CA THR A 222 7.58 12.75 -6.97
C THR A 222 8.49 11.71 -6.31
N ASP A 223 9.81 11.95 -6.28
CA ASP A 223 10.76 11.14 -5.47
C ASP A 223 10.39 11.29 -3.99
N SER A 224 9.88 10.22 -3.39
CA SER A 224 9.25 10.29 -2.08
C SER A 224 10.27 10.46 -0.96
N PHE A 225 11.50 9.94 -1.15
CA PHE A 225 12.56 10.12 -0.18
C PHE A 225 13.05 11.57 -0.18
N ARG A 226 13.27 12.15 -1.37
CA ARG A 226 13.71 13.55 -1.51
C ARG A 226 12.62 14.57 -1.18
N ALA A 227 11.35 14.20 -1.28
CA ALA A 227 10.25 15.01 -0.75
C ALA A 227 10.34 15.19 0.77
N VAL A 228 10.81 14.17 1.50
CA VAL A 228 10.99 14.23 2.97
C VAL A 228 12.37 14.78 3.34
N TRP A 229 13.41 14.34 2.65
CA TRP A 229 14.82 14.67 2.90
C TRP A 229 15.43 15.36 1.66
N PRO A 230 15.14 16.65 1.43
CA PRO A 230 15.54 17.34 0.20
C PRO A 230 17.05 17.60 0.09
N ASP A 231 17.79 17.57 1.21
CA ASP A 231 19.24 17.76 1.24
C ASP A 231 19.96 16.40 1.07
N GLU A 232 20.44 16.17 -0.13
CA GLU A 232 21.17 14.98 -0.56
C GLU A 232 22.56 14.84 0.05
N VAL A 233 23.18 15.96 0.47
CA VAL A 233 24.50 15.95 1.08
C VAL A 233 24.40 15.47 2.53
N SER A 234 23.46 16.00 3.30
CA SER A 234 23.28 15.57 4.70
C SER A 234 22.54 14.24 4.82
N ARG A 235 21.79 13.83 3.78
CA ARG A 235 21.09 12.56 3.72
C ARG A 235 21.29 11.84 2.37
N PRO A 236 22.46 11.19 2.15
CA PRO A 236 22.70 10.44 0.91
C PRO A 236 21.79 9.21 0.77
N ALA A 237 21.54 8.52 1.89
CA ALA A 237 20.67 7.35 1.96
C ALA A 237 21.05 6.22 0.98
N GLU A 238 22.33 5.90 0.94
CA GLU A 238 22.92 4.84 0.09
C GLU A 238 22.25 3.49 0.35
N THR A 239 21.53 2.98 -0.64
CA THR A 239 20.86 1.67 -0.58
C THR A 239 21.76 0.57 -1.14
N TRP A 240 22.56 0.92 -2.15
CA TRP A 240 23.65 0.11 -2.66
C TRP A 240 24.97 0.66 -2.10
N THR A 241 25.78 -0.10 -1.39
CA THR A 241 25.48 -1.41 -0.81
C THR A 241 25.92 -1.47 0.66
N PRO A 242 25.26 -2.25 1.53
CA PRO A 242 25.78 -2.64 2.83
C PRO A 242 26.84 -3.76 2.73
N GLY A 243 27.09 -4.34 1.55
CA GLY A 243 28.15 -5.32 1.27
C GLY A 243 27.66 -6.74 0.97
N TYR A 244 28.59 -7.63 0.59
CA TYR A 244 28.29 -8.98 0.07
C TYR A 244 29.01 -10.09 0.86
N PRO A 245 28.40 -10.67 1.91
CA PRO A 245 27.24 -10.16 2.63
C PRO A 245 27.63 -8.98 3.54
N ALA A 246 26.66 -8.16 3.93
CA ALA A 246 26.87 -7.08 4.89
C ALA A 246 27.52 -7.58 6.20
N PRO A 247 28.46 -6.80 6.80
CA PRO A 247 28.94 -5.48 6.37
C PRO A 247 30.22 -5.54 5.52
N ASN A 248 30.48 -6.63 4.78
CA ASN A 248 31.74 -6.81 4.05
C ASN A 248 31.76 -6.00 2.75
N LEU A 249 32.55 -4.92 2.73
CA LEU A 249 32.71 -4.00 1.60
C LEU A 249 34.15 -3.99 1.09
N SER A 250 34.35 -3.82 -0.22
CA SER A 250 35.65 -3.47 -0.77
C SER A 250 35.97 -1.99 -0.51
N ALA A 251 37.25 -1.64 -0.46
CA ALA A 251 37.68 -0.27 -0.17
C ALA A 251 37.41 0.71 -1.32
N ASP A 252 37.13 0.19 -2.52
CA ASP A 252 36.86 0.90 -3.76
C ASP A 252 35.41 0.76 -4.21
N GLU A 253 34.52 0.34 -3.30
CA GLU A 253 33.09 0.18 -3.60
C GLU A 253 32.43 1.52 -3.94
N VAL A 254 31.37 1.47 -4.74
CA VAL A 254 30.55 2.64 -5.07
C VAL A 254 29.24 2.57 -4.29
N HIS A 255 28.86 3.72 -3.73
CA HIS A 255 27.68 3.84 -2.91
C HIS A 255 26.69 4.83 -3.50
N ASP A 256 25.47 4.37 -3.74
CA ASP A 256 24.40 5.12 -4.37
C ASP A 256 23.04 4.73 -3.79
N ARG A 257 22.07 5.65 -3.88
CA ARG A 257 20.67 5.37 -3.64
C ARG A 257 20.02 4.94 -4.96
N ILE A 258 19.76 3.65 -5.12
CA ILE A 258 19.16 3.06 -6.33
C ILE A 258 17.85 2.33 -6.08
N ASP A 259 17.51 2.09 -4.80
CA ASP A 259 16.23 1.58 -4.39
C ASP A 259 15.32 2.77 -4.05
N LEU A 260 14.34 3.04 -4.92
CA LEU A 260 13.58 4.30 -4.90
C LEU A 260 12.08 4.02 -4.75
N ILE A 261 11.36 4.99 -4.16
CA ILE A 261 9.90 5.03 -4.13
C ILE A 261 9.45 6.38 -4.66
N TYR A 262 8.69 6.36 -5.75
CA TYR A 262 8.02 7.51 -6.34
C TYR A 262 6.53 7.45 -6.07
N HIS A 263 5.89 8.61 -5.87
CA HIS A 263 4.45 8.69 -5.65
C HIS A 263 3.76 9.74 -6.54
N ALA A 264 2.48 9.53 -6.78
CA ALA A 264 1.54 10.45 -7.41
C ALA A 264 0.11 10.20 -6.87
N GLY A 265 -0.83 11.05 -7.28
CA GLY A 265 -2.24 10.99 -6.88
C GLY A 265 -2.70 12.24 -6.13
N ASP A 266 -3.99 12.51 -6.18
CA ASP A 266 -4.57 13.70 -5.54
C ASP A 266 -4.46 13.57 -4.01
N GLY A 267 -3.90 14.58 -3.34
CA GLY A 267 -3.81 14.61 -1.88
C GLY A 267 -2.90 13.56 -1.25
N VAL A 268 -2.02 12.92 -2.03
CA VAL A 268 -0.98 12.02 -1.51
C VAL A 268 0.25 12.84 -1.14
N ALA A 269 0.80 12.61 0.06
CA ALA A 269 2.03 13.27 0.50
C ALA A 269 2.94 12.31 1.28
N ALA A 270 4.24 12.33 1.00
CA ALA A 270 5.23 11.62 1.81
C ALA A 270 5.45 12.36 3.14
N LEU A 271 5.23 11.67 4.26
CA LEU A 271 5.35 12.22 5.62
C LEU A 271 6.69 11.85 6.29
N GLN A 272 7.19 10.66 6.01
CA GLN A 272 8.40 10.11 6.61
C GLN A 272 9.05 9.14 5.63
N ALA A 273 10.37 9.17 5.51
CA ALA A 273 11.15 8.24 4.69
C ALA A 273 12.33 7.72 5.50
N GLU A 274 12.51 6.40 5.50
CA GLU A 274 13.45 5.69 6.36
C GLU A 274 14.22 4.62 5.56
N VAL A 275 15.50 4.43 5.87
CA VAL A 275 16.32 3.33 5.36
C VAL A 275 16.38 2.21 6.40
N VAL A 276 16.19 0.97 5.97
CA VAL A 276 16.33 -0.23 6.81
C VAL A 276 17.60 -0.96 6.42
N GLY A 277 18.53 -1.11 7.35
CA GLY A 277 19.88 -1.58 7.06
C GLY A 277 20.59 -2.22 8.23
N GLU A 278 21.87 -2.48 8.04
CA GLU A 278 22.74 -3.25 8.92
C GLU A 278 23.28 -2.45 10.12
N SER A 279 23.27 -1.12 10.05
CA SER A 279 23.93 -0.28 11.07
C SER A 279 23.32 1.12 11.21
N LEU A 280 23.47 1.71 12.40
CA LEU A 280 23.02 3.09 12.69
C LEU A 280 23.79 4.15 11.89
N ALA A 281 24.92 3.79 11.26
CA ALA A 281 25.68 4.70 10.42
C ALA A 281 24.99 4.94 9.07
N HIS A 282 24.23 3.96 8.57
CA HIS A 282 23.66 3.98 7.23
C HIS A 282 22.14 3.72 7.19
N ALA A 283 21.50 3.49 8.34
CA ALA A 283 20.08 3.16 8.42
C ALA A 283 19.37 3.79 9.63
N ASP A 284 18.08 4.05 9.47
CA ASP A 284 17.16 4.50 10.52
C ASP A 284 16.63 3.33 11.33
N ILE A 285 16.31 2.24 10.64
CA ILE A 285 15.82 1.00 11.23
C ILE A 285 16.91 -0.05 11.06
N VAL A 286 17.50 -0.48 12.19
CA VAL A 286 18.64 -1.38 12.18
C VAL A 286 18.21 -2.82 12.42
N VAL A 287 18.62 -3.71 11.52
CA VAL A 287 18.42 -5.16 11.63
C VAL A 287 19.77 -5.85 11.42
N ALA A 288 20.13 -6.74 12.35
CA ALA A 288 21.35 -7.52 12.30
C ALA A 288 21.09 -8.98 12.75
N PRO A 289 21.58 -10.00 12.01
CA PRO A 289 22.31 -9.89 10.75
C PRO A 289 21.45 -9.31 9.62
N TYR A 290 22.07 -8.63 8.66
CA TYR A 290 21.38 -8.03 7.52
C TYR A 290 21.48 -8.93 6.29
N PRO A 291 20.36 -9.41 5.72
CA PRO A 291 20.37 -10.55 4.81
C PRO A 291 20.51 -10.18 3.32
N SER A 292 20.63 -8.89 2.98
CA SER A 292 20.70 -8.42 1.59
C SER A 292 21.90 -7.51 1.36
N ASP A 293 22.33 -7.42 0.11
CA ASP A 293 23.28 -6.46 -0.44
C ASP A 293 22.60 -5.16 -0.94
N HIS A 294 21.31 -5.01 -0.67
CA HIS A 294 20.57 -3.74 -0.77
C HIS A 294 19.96 -3.38 0.56
N ARG A 295 20.06 -2.11 0.97
CA ARG A 295 19.22 -1.59 2.07
C ARG A 295 17.82 -1.32 1.56
N ALA A 296 16.82 -1.66 2.35
CA ALA A 296 15.43 -1.39 2.01
C ALA A 296 15.07 0.08 2.27
N VAL A 297 14.09 0.58 1.53
CA VAL A 297 13.51 1.91 1.76
C VAL A 297 12.04 1.76 2.13
N VAL A 298 11.60 2.46 3.17
CA VAL A 298 10.19 2.54 3.56
C VAL A 298 9.76 4.00 3.68
N VAL A 299 8.61 4.33 3.11
CA VAL A 299 8.02 5.67 3.15
C VAL A 299 6.61 5.57 3.71
N THR A 300 6.30 6.46 4.66
CA THR A 300 4.96 6.67 5.20
C THR A 300 4.29 7.79 4.44
N PHE A 301 3.11 7.54 3.88
CA PHE A 301 2.33 8.50 3.13
C PHE A 301 1.06 8.89 3.88
N GLU A 302 0.69 10.16 3.78
CA GLU A 302 -0.70 10.59 3.90
C GLU A 302 -1.41 10.25 2.58
N VAL A 303 -2.55 9.56 2.67
CA VAL A 303 -3.40 9.29 1.51
C VAL A 303 -4.83 9.76 1.80
N PRO A 304 -5.55 10.30 0.80
CA PRO A 304 -6.96 10.61 0.98
C PRO A 304 -7.73 9.30 1.15
N THR A 305 -8.43 9.15 2.28
CA THR A 305 -9.27 7.98 2.53
C THR A 305 -10.74 8.34 2.52
N ALA A 306 -11.56 7.43 1.99
CA ALA A 306 -12.99 7.35 2.27
C ALA A 306 -13.29 6.74 3.68
N GLY A 307 -12.27 6.61 4.54
CA GLY A 307 -12.29 5.94 5.84
C GLY A 307 -11.58 4.58 5.83
N PRO A 308 -11.22 4.03 7.01
CA PRO A 308 -10.60 2.71 7.14
C PRO A 308 -11.41 1.62 6.43
N LEU A 309 -10.75 0.53 6.05
CA LEU A 309 -11.47 -0.71 5.81
C LEU A 309 -12.28 -1.06 7.06
N PRO A 310 -13.61 -1.30 6.94
CA PRO A 310 -14.40 -1.69 8.08
C PRO A 310 -13.86 -2.98 8.67
N LEU A 311 -14.09 -3.11 9.97
CA LEU A 311 -14.01 -4.41 10.62
C LEU A 311 -14.88 -5.37 9.80
N LEU A 312 -14.32 -6.51 9.40
CA LEU A 312 -15.08 -7.53 8.68
C LEU A 312 -16.37 -7.81 9.49
N GLY A 313 -17.54 -7.66 8.86
CA GLY A 313 -18.83 -7.85 9.54
C GLY A 313 -19.49 -6.58 10.10
N ASP A 314 -18.76 -5.47 10.25
CA ASP A 314 -19.31 -4.16 10.65
C ASP A 314 -19.83 -3.47 9.40
N VAL A 315 -21.11 -3.64 9.10
CA VAL A 315 -21.75 -3.11 7.88
C VAL A 315 -22.38 -1.74 8.12
N ASN A 316 -22.70 -1.39 9.38
CA ASN A 316 -23.19 -0.06 9.72
C ASN A 316 -22.07 0.96 10.03
N LEU A 317 -20.81 0.52 10.05
CA LEU A 317 -19.60 1.30 10.31
C LEU A 317 -19.60 1.97 11.70
N ASP A 318 -20.19 1.31 12.71
CA ASP A 318 -20.24 1.82 14.08
C ASP A 318 -19.02 1.41 14.93
N GLY A 319 -18.10 0.63 14.37
CA GLY A 319 -16.90 0.14 15.04
C GLY A 319 -17.12 -1.13 15.86
N ALA A 320 -18.29 -1.77 15.78
CA ALA A 320 -18.60 -3.00 16.48
C ALA A 320 -19.35 -4.00 15.61
N VAL A 321 -18.83 -5.22 15.49
CA VAL A 321 -19.54 -6.30 14.78
C VAL A 321 -20.60 -6.92 15.69
N ASN A 322 -21.87 -6.63 15.46
CA ASN A 322 -22.94 -6.94 16.41
C ASN A 322 -24.31 -7.26 15.75
N ALA A 323 -25.38 -7.28 16.55
CA ALA A 323 -26.73 -7.61 16.08
C ALA A 323 -27.34 -6.56 15.14
N ALA A 324 -26.88 -5.31 15.20
CA ALA A 324 -27.28 -4.24 14.29
C ALA A 324 -26.82 -4.56 12.86
N ASP A 325 -25.59 -5.06 12.70
CA ASP A 325 -25.06 -5.50 11.41
C ASP A 325 -25.81 -6.68 10.85
N ALA A 326 -26.05 -7.71 11.68
CA ALA A 326 -26.85 -8.87 11.29
C ALA A 326 -28.26 -8.47 10.82
N SER A 327 -28.83 -7.43 11.44
CA SER A 327 -30.15 -6.91 11.06
C SER A 327 -30.13 -6.21 9.70
N LEU A 328 -29.06 -5.49 9.37
CA LEU A 328 -28.88 -4.87 8.04
C LEU A 328 -28.69 -5.92 6.95
N ILE A 329 -27.82 -6.91 7.16
CA ILE A 329 -27.63 -8.04 6.24
C ILE A 329 -28.98 -8.76 6.00
N GLN A 330 -29.75 -8.97 7.07
CA GLN A 330 -31.08 -9.58 6.95
C GLN A 330 -32.06 -8.70 6.16
N GLN A 331 -32.05 -7.38 6.36
CA GLN A 331 -32.94 -6.44 5.69
C GLN A 331 -32.73 -6.43 4.17
N HIS A 332 -31.50 -6.67 3.73
CA HIS A 332 -31.12 -6.64 2.32
C HIS A 332 -30.96 -8.01 1.68
N TRP A 333 -31.40 -9.08 2.35
CA TRP A 333 -31.33 -10.45 1.85
C TRP A 333 -31.83 -10.60 0.39
N LEU A 334 -30.97 -11.13 -0.48
CA LEU A 334 -31.15 -11.33 -1.93
C LEU A 334 -31.41 -10.04 -2.74
N GLN A 335 -31.20 -8.87 -2.15
CA GLN A 335 -31.19 -7.62 -2.90
C GLN A 335 -29.93 -7.55 -3.76
N ARG A 336 -30.04 -6.81 -4.86
CA ARG A 336 -28.95 -6.61 -5.80
C ARG A 336 -28.49 -5.16 -5.80
N PHE A 337 -27.18 -4.98 -5.83
CA PHE A 337 -26.52 -3.68 -5.88
C PHE A 337 -25.56 -3.62 -7.06
N ASP A 338 -25.19 -2.42 -7.47
CA ASP A 338 -24.09 -2.24 -8.42
C ASP A 338 -22.78 -2.65 -7.74
N GLU A 339 -22.01 -3.52 -8.39
CA GLU A 339 -20.78 -4.11 -7.85
C GLU A 339 -19.78 -3.02 -7.41
N GLY A 340 -19.15 -3.22 -6.25
CA GLY A 340 -17.98 -2.45 -5.81
C GLY A 340 -18.22 -1.12 -5.09
N ASN A 341 -19.47 -0.68 -4.86
CA ASN A 341 -19.79 0.59 -4.20
C ASN A 341 -19.91 0.46 -2.66
N VAL A 342 -19.47 1.46 -1.85
CA VAL A 342 -19.77 1.56 -0.40
C VAL A 342 -21.22 1.25 -0.05
N ILE A 343 -22.16 1.67 -0.89
CA ILE A 343 -23.60 1.45 -0.67
C ILE A 343 -23.93 -0.06 -0.64
N SER A 344 -23.25 -0.90 -1.42
CA SER A 344 -23.50 -2.35 -1.40
C SER A 344 -22.99 -2.97 -0.10
N TYR A 345 -21.78 -2.60 0.34
CA TYR A 345 -21.22 -3.08 1.60
C TYR A 345 -22.07 -2.68 2.80
N GLN A 346 -22.51 -1.42 2.88
CA GLN A 346 -23.39 -0.94 3.95
C GLN A 346 -24.78 -1.58 3.93
N ALA A 347 -25.18 -2.12 2.78
CA ALA A 347 -26.38 -2.92 2.66
C ALA A 347 -26.16 -4.40 3.03
N GLY A 348 -24.95 -4.81 3.45
CA GLY A 348 -24.67 -6.18 3.89
C GLY A 348 -24.14 -7.12 2.81
N ASP A 349 -23.72 -6.60 1.66
CA ASP A 349 -22.97 -7.33 0.63
C ASP A 349 -21.46 -7.27 0.98
N LEU A 350 -21.03 -8.16 1.86
CA LEU A 350 -19.68 -8.20 2.43
C LEU A 350 -18.64 -8.72 1.43
N ASN A 351 -19.02 -9.61 0.51
CA ASN A 351 -18.14 -10.10 -0.54
C ASN A 351 -18.13 -9.21 -1.79
N ARG A 352 -19.06 -8.23 -1.87
CA ARG A 352 -19.26 -7.27 -2.97
C ARG A 352 -19.54 -7.92 -4.31
N ASP A 353 -20.18 -9.08 -4.33
CA ASP A 353 -20.60 -9.74 -5.57
C ASP A 353 -21.92 -9.17 -6.15
N GLY A 354 -22.43 -8.13 -5.50
CA GLY A 354 -23.65 -7.43 -5.88
C GLY A 354 -24.91 -8.12 -5.37
N VAL A 355 -24.82 -9.18 -4.55
CA VAL A 355 -25.96 -9.90 -3.99
C VAL A 355 -25.75 -10.24 -2.52
N VAL A 356 -26.66 -9.79 -1.65
CA VAL A 356 -26.61 -10.19 -0.22
C VAL A 356 -27.11 -11.62 -0.05
N ASP A 357 -26.22 -12.56 0.26
CA ASP A 357 -26.54 -13.98 0.36
C ASP A 357 -25.80 -14.74 1.49
N LEU A 358 -25.76 -16.09 1.38
CA LEU A 358 -25.14 -16.94 2.40
C LEU A 358 -23.62 -16.71 2.52
N PHE A 359 -22.94 -16.27 1.46
CA PHE A 359 -21.52 -15.96 1.49
C PHE A 359 -21.25 -14.76 2.40
N ASP A 360 -22.10 -13.73 2.36
CA ASP A 360 -22.00 -12.58 3.26
C ASP A 360 -22.24 -12.94 4.71
N VAL A 361 -23.22 -13.81 4.97
CA VAL A 361 -23.48 -14.30 6.33
C VAL A 361 -22.28 -15.05 6.90
N ASN A 362 -21.54 -15.81 6.06
CA ASN A 362 -20.31 -16.48 6.49
C ASN A 362 -19.19 -15.48 6.78
N LEU A 363 -19.06 -14.42 5.97
CA LEU A 363 -18.09 -13.35 6.21
C LEU A 363 -18.42 -12.59 7.50
N PHE A 364 -19.68 -12.27 7.73
CA PHE A 364 -20.15 -11.65 8.97
C PHE A 364 -19.81 -12.52 10.20
N GLN A 365 -20.07 -13.83 10.14
CA GLN A 365 -19.71 -14.74 11.24
C GLN A 365 -18.21 -14.77 11.51
N THR A 366 -17.40 -14.77 10.45
CA THR A 366 -15.94 -14.70 10.56
C THR A 366 -15.52 -13.40 11.25
N GLY A 367 -16.08 -12.28 10.80
CA GLY A 367 -15.93 -10.96 11.39
C GLY A 367 -16.25 -10.90 12.88
N LEU A 368 -17.41 -11.43 13.26
CA LEU A 368 -17.90 -11.48 14.63
C LEU A 368 -16.96 -12.28 15.55
N VAL A 369 -16.44 -13.42 15.08
CA VAL A 369 -15.46 -14.22 15.83
C VAL A 369 -14.17 -13.44 16.03
N THR A 370 -13.64 -12.84 14.95
CA THR A 370 -12.43 -12.02 15.01
C THR A 370 -12.57 -10.86 15.99
N TYR A 371 -13.68 -10.11 15.90
CA TYR A 371 -13.98 -8.98 16.78
C TYR A 371 -14.06 -9.37 18.26
N ASN A 372 -14.72 -10.49 18.57
CA ASN A 372 -14.84 -10.98 19.95
C ASN A 372 -13.50 -11.45 20.54
N ASN A 373 -12.63 -12.02 19.69
CA ASN A 373 -11.31 -12.48 20.10
C ASN A 373 -10.36 -11.30 20.37
N THR A 374 -10.47 -10.19 19.62
CA THR A 374 -9.61 -9.01 19.79
C THR A 374 -10.08 -8.06 20.89
N THR A 375 -11.39 -7.91 21.10
CA THR A 375 -11.94 -6.99 22.12
C THR A 375 -12.05 -7.58 23.52
N GLY A 376 -11.64 -8.84 23.72
CA GLY A 376 -11.62 -9.48 25.02
C GLY A 376 -13.03 -9.77 25.55
N GLY A 377 -13.75 -10.66 24.86
CA GLY A 377 -14.84 -11.46 25.45
C GLY A 377 -15.88 -10.69 26.26
N VAL A 378 -16.46 -9.62 25.71
CA VAL A 378 -17.76 -9.14 26.20
C VAL A 378 -18.78 -10.18 25.77
N THR A 379 -19.31 -10.94 26.71
CA THR A 379 -20.39 -11.90 26.47
C THR A 379 -21.58 -11.18 25.84
N VAL A 380 -21.78 -11.36 24.54
CA VAL A 380 -23.01 -11.02 23.86
C VAL A 380 -24.10 -11.97 24.38
N PRO A 381 -25.22 -11.47 24.94
CA PRO A 381 -26.37 -12.32 25.23
C PRO A 381 -26.81 -12.97 23.93
N GLU A 382 -27.07 -14.29 23.94
CA GLU A 382 -27.48 -15.06 22.77
C GLU A 382 -28.43 -14.24 21.87
N PRO A 383 -28.17 -14.14 20.55
CA PRO A 383 -29.24 -13.71 19.66
C PRO A 383 -30.39 -14.67 19.89
N ALA A 384 -31.64 -14.20 19.77
CA ALA A 384 -32.79 -15.08 19.69
C ALA A 384 -32.57 -16.09 18.54
N GLY A 385 -31.92 -17.22 18.85
CA GLY A 385 -31.24 -18.13 17.93
C GLY A 385 -32.20 -19.00 17.13
N TRP A 386 -33.44 -18.54 16.99
CA TRP A 386 -34.50 -19.26 16.32
C TRP A 386 -34.72 -18.76 14.90
N SER A 387 -34.39 -17.52 14.54
CA SER A 387 -34.65 -16.99 13.19
C SER A 387 -33.61 -17.43 12.14
N VAL A 388 -32.32 -17.43 12.49
CA VAL A 388 -31.24 -17.79 11.54
C VAL A 388 -31.16 -19.31 11.31
N MET A 389 -31.37 -20.13 12.36
CA MET A 389 -31.45 -21.60 12.21
C MET A 389 -32.74 -22.06 11.50
N LEU A 390 -33.89 -21.37 11.68
CA LEU A 390 -35.11 -21.71 10.93
C LEU A 390 -34.94 -21.48 9.43
N MET A 391 -34.17 -20.46 9.02
CA MET A 391 -34.00 -20.10 7.61
C MET A 391 -33.09 -21.10 6.89
N ALA A 392 -31.98 -21.54 7.50
CA ALA A 392 -31.16 -22.63 6.96
C ALA A 392 -31.96 -23.95 6.80
N TRP A 393 -32.91 -24.21 7.71
CA TRP A 393 -33.83 -25.34 7.62
C TRP A 393 -34.87 -25.19 6.50
N LEU A 394 -35.38 -23.98 6.26
CA LEU A 394 -36.35 -23.70 5.20
C LEU A 394 -35.73 -23.87 3.80
N THR A 395 -34.46 -23.53 3.60
CA THR A 395 -33.77 -23.71 2.31
C THR A 395 -33.49 -25.19 1.99
N VAL A 396 -33.18 -26.02 2.99
CA VAL A 396 -33.04 -27.48 2.81
C VAL A 396 -34.39 -28.12 2.42
N CYS A 397 -35.50 -27.59 2.93
CA CYS A 397 -36.85 -28.05 2.59
C CYS A 397 -37.27 -27.64 1.17
N VAL A 398 -36.94 -26.42 0.72
CA VAL A 398 -37.22 -25.96 -0.65
C VAL A 398 -36.36 -26.71 -1.68
N ALA A 399 -35.07 -26.93 -1.40
CA ALA A 399 -34.18 -27.69 -2.29
C ALA A 399 -34.57 -29.18 -2.42
N ARG A 400 -35.12 -29.80 -1.36
CA ARG A 400 -35.64 -31.19 -1.41
C ARG A 400 -37.03 -31.29 -2.04
N GLY A 401 -37.87 -30.26 -1.93
CA GLY A 401 -39.20 -30.21 -2.57
C GLY A 401 -39.15 -30.11 -4.10
N VAL A 402 -38.17 -29.39 -4.65
CA VAL A 402 -37.97 -29.24 -6.11
C VAL A 402 -37.46 -30.54 -6.75
N ARG A 403 -36.68 -31.36 -6.04
CA ARG A 403 -36.24 -32.69 -6.54
C ARG A 403 -37.36 -33.73 -6.62
N ARG A 404 -38.40 -33.65 -5.79
CA ARG A 404 -39.51 -34.63 -5.80
C ARG A 404 -40.58 -34.39 -6.87
N ARG A 405 -40.66 -33.20 -7.48
CA ARG A 405 -41.66 -32.90 -8.55
C ARG A 405 -41.21 -33.24 -9.97
N ARG A 406 -39.99 -33.79 -10.17
CA ARG A 406 -39.50 -34.21 -11.51
C ARG A 406 -39.76 -35.67 -11.88
N HIS A 407 -40.43 -36.44 -11.03
CA HIS A 407 -40.96 -37.76 -11.41
C HIS A 407 -42.45 -37.82 -11.13
N VAL A 408 -43.24 -37.71 -12.20
CA VAL A 408 -44.56 -38.33 -12.47
C VAL A 408 -45.19 -37.50 -13.59
N ILE A 409 -44.88 -37.84 -14.85
CA ILE A 409 -45.81 -37.85 -16.00
C ILE A 409 -45.31 -38.96 -16.94
N TRP A 410 -45.91 -40.14 -16.85
CA TRP A 410 -46.02 -41.11 -17.94
C TRP A 410 -47.46 -41.59 -17.95
N ASN A 411 -48.18 -41.22 -19.00
CA ASN A 411 -49.12 -42.05 -19.76
C ASN A 411 -49.48 -41.32 -21.05
#